data_AF-O47755-F1
#
_entry.id   AF-O47755-F1
#
_cell.length_a   1.000
_cell.length_b   1.000
_cell.length_c   1.000
_cell.angle_alpha   90.00
_cell.angle_beta   90.00
_cell.angle_gamma   90.00
#
_symmetry.space_group_name_H-M   'P 1'
#
loop_
_entity.id
_entity.type
_entity.pdbx_description
1 polymer ?
#
loop_
_entity_poly.entity_id
_entity_poly.type
_entity_poly.pdbx_seq_one_letter_code
_entity_poly.pdbx_strand_id
1 'polypeptide(L)' 'RDVNFGWLIPNMHANGASFFFICIYLHIGRGLYYGYYLYKETWNIGVVLLLLVMMTAFVGYVLPWGQMSFWGATVITN' A
#
# COMPACT_ATOMS: atom_id res chain seq x y z
N ARG A 1 20.31 11.14 11.62
CA ARG A 1 21.13 10.66 10.47
C ARG A 1 22.27 9.74 10.94
N ASP A 2 22.19 9.28 12.19
CA ASP A 2 23.36 8.89 12.98
C ASP A 2 23.41 7.38 13.21
N VAL A 3 22.50 6.65 12.56
CA VAL A 3 22.47 5.19 12.50
C VAL A 3 23.20 4.75 11.24
N ASN A 4 24.14 3.81 11.38
CA ASN A 4 24.86 3.23 10.24
C ASN A 4 23.88 2.61 9.24
N PHE A 5 24.00 3.00 7.96
CA PHE A 5 23.04 2.65 6.90
C PHE A 5 21.58 3.02 7.22
N GLY A 6 21.34 3.93 8.16
CA GLY A 6 20.00 4.36 8.57
C GLY A 6 19.20 5.06 7.47
N TRP A 7 19.85 5.42 6.35
CA TRP A 7 19.16 5.90 5.14
C TRP A 7 18.61 4.75 4.30
N LEU A 8 19.19 3.55 4.34
CA LEU A 8 18.85 2.46 3.44
C LEU A 8 17.46 1.90 3.76
N ILE A 9 17.23 1.52 5.02
CA ILE A 9 15.98 0.90 5.47
C ILE A 9 14.74 1.79 5.22
N PRO A 10 14.69 3.08 5.60
CA PRO A 10 13.50 3.90 5.35
C PRO A 10 13.28 4.18 3.86
N ASN A 11 14.35 4.34 3.06
CA ASN A 11 14.21 4.50 1.61
C ASN A 11 13.67 3.21 0.96
N MET A 12 14.18 2.04 1.36
CA MET A 12 13.66 0.75 0.89
C MET A 12 12.21 0.55 1.31
N HIS A 13 11.83 0.92 2.54
CA HIS A 13 10.47 0.78 3.03
C HIS A 13 9.49 1.70 2.27
N ALA A 14 9.85 2.97 2.10
CA ALA A 14 9.04 3.93 1.35
C ALA A 14 8.87 3.54 -0.13
N ASN A 15 9.96 3.16 -0.81
CA ASN A 15 9.88 2.69 -2.20
C ASN A 15 9.20 1.32 -2.33
N GLY A 16 9.39 0.46 -1.33
CA GLY A 16 8.77 -0.87 -1.25
C GLY A 16 7.24 -0.79 -1.17
N ALA A 17 6.69 0.20 -0.46
CA ALA A 17 5.26 0.45 -0.44
C ALA A 17 4.69 0.72 -1.85
N SER A 18 5.35 1.58 -2.63
CA SER A 18 4.95 1.85 -4.02
C SER A 18 5.06 0.61 -4.91
N PHE A 19 6.14 -0.16 -4.78
CA PHE A 19 6.31 -1.42 -5.52
C PHE A 19 5.22 -2.44 -5.20
N PHE A 20 4.81 -2.51 -3.93
CA PHE A 20 3.75 -3.41 -3.50
C PHE A 20 2.41 -3.10 -4.18
N PHE A 21 2.05 -1.82 -4.32
CA PHE A 21 0.85 -1.43 -5.09
C PHE A 21 0.97 -1.76 -6.58
N ILE A 22 2.15 -1.60 -7.19
CA ILE A 22 2.38 -2.02 -8.58
C ILE A 22 2.11 -3.53 -8.73
N CYS A 23 2.64 -4.35 -7.82
CA CYS A 23 2.40 -5.79 -7.82
C CYS A 23 0.92 -6.14 -7.68
N ILE A 24 0.21 -5.46 -6.77
CA ILE A 24 -1.23 -5.69 -6.55
C ILE A 24 -2.04 -5.28 -7.78
N TYR A 25 -1.78 -4.15 -8.40
CA TYR A 25 -2.51 -3.72 -9.60
C TYR A 25 -2.28 -4.69 -10.77
N LEU A 26 -1.04 -5.15 -10.96
CA LEU A 26 -0.75 -6.19 -11.95
C LEU A 26 -1.43 -7.53 -11.61
N HIS A 27 -1.49 -7.91 -10.33
CA HIS A 27 -2.17 -9.12 -9.88
C HIS A 27 -3.69 -9.06 -10.15
N ILE A 28 -4.33 -7.92 -9.87
CA ILE A 28 -5.76 -7.69 -10.17
C ILE A 28 -5.98 -7.71 -11.70
N GLY A 29 -5.11 -7.04 -12.46
CA GLY A 29 -5.17 -7.03 -13.93
C GLY A 29 -5.07 -8.45 -14.53
N ARG A 30 -4.13 -9.26 -14.06
CA ARG A 30 -4.05 -10.70 -14.38
C ARG A 30 -5.34 -11.42 -14.01
N GLY A 31 -5.86 -11.14 -12.81
CA GLY A 31 -7.10 -11.68 -12.29
C GLY A 31 -8.30 -11.45 -13.22
N LEU A 32 -8.42 -10.23 -13.75
CA LEU A 32 -9.45 -9.86 -14.70
C LEU A 32 -9.22 -10.47 -16.08
N TYR A 33 -7.98 -10.44 -16.58
CA TYR A 33 -7.63 -10.96 -17.90
C TYR A 33 -7.91 -12.46 -18.06
N TYR A 34 -7.58 -13.26 -17.05
CA TYR A 34 -7.79 -14.72 -17.07
C TYR A 34 -9.11 -15.17 -16.41
N GLY A 35 -9.97 -14.25 -15.97
CA GLY A 35 -11.25 -14.60 -15.37
C GLY A 35 -11.19 -15.20 -13.96
N TYR A 36 -10.09 -14.98 -13.21
CA TYR A 36 -9.95 -15.51 -11.85
C TYR A 36 -10.96 -14.93 -10.84
N TYR A 37 -11.69 -13.86 -11.20
CA TYR A 37 -12.83 -13.35 -10.43
C TYR A 37 -14.01 -14.33 -10.33
N LEU A 38 -14.01 -15.41 -11.13
CA LEU A 38 -14.97 -16.51 -11.02
C LEU A 38 -14.74 -17.35 -9.75
N TYR A 39 -13.51 -17.40 -9.23
CA TYR A 39 -13.21 -18.03 -7.94
C TYR A 39 -13.60 -17.08 -6.79
N LYS A 40 -14.90 -17.04 -6.48
CA LYS A 40 -15.51 -16.03 -5.60
C LYS A 40 -14.84 -15.91 -4.23
N GLU A 41 -14.58 -17.02 -3.54
CA GLU A 41 -13.92 -16.98 -2.22
C GLU A 41 -12.53 -16.33 -2.30
N THR A 42 -11.68 -16.80 -3.21
CA THR A 42 -10.32 -16.26 -3.41
C THR A 42 -10.35 -14.81 -3.86
N TRP A 43 -11.26 -14.46 -4.76
CA TRP A 43 -11.41 -13.09 -5.25
C TRP A 43 -11.86 -12.14 -4.13
N ASN A 44 -12.85 -12.54 -3.34
CA ASN A 44 -13.34 -11.74 -2.22
C ASN A 44 -12.24 -11.54 -1.16
N ILE A 45 -11.47 -12.59 -0.84
CA ILE A 45 -10.28 -12.47 0.03
C ILE A 45 -9.27 -11.49 -0.59
N GLY A 46 -9.02 -11.57 -1.89
CA GLY A 46 -8.14 -10.64 -2.61
C GLY A 46 -8.60 -9.17 -2.51
N VAL A 47 -9.90 -8.92 -2.61
CA VAL A 47 -10.49 -7.58 -2.42
C VAL A 47 -10.32 -7.11 -0.97
N VAL A 48 -10.53 -7.97 0.01
CA VAL A 48 -10.29 -7.63 1.42
C VAL A 48 -8.81 -7.31 1.66
N LEU A 49 -7.89 -8.09 1.10
CA LEU A 49 -6.44 -7.84 1.18
C LEU A 49 -6.07 -6.48 0.56
N LEU A 50 -6.67 -6.12 -0.58
CA LEU A 50 -6.47 -4.80 -1.20
C LEU A 50 -6.85 -3.67 -0.23
N LEU A 51 -8.03 -3.76 0.41
CA LEU A 51 -8.51 -2.75 1.34
C LEU A 51 -7.63 -2.65 2.60
N LEU A 52 -7.21 -3.79 3.15
CA LEU A 52 -6.31 -3.82 4.31
C LEU A 52 -4.96 -3.17 3.99
N VAL A 53 -4.41 -3.42 2.81
CA VAL A 53 -3.14 -2.83 2.37
C VAL A 53 -3.28 -1.33 2.14
N MET A 54 -4.39 -0.86 1.55
CA MET A 54 -4.69 0.57 1.41
C MET A 54 -4.71 1.28 2.76
N MET A 55 -5.40 0.71 3.75
CA MET A 55 -5.41 1.26 5.12
C MET A 55 -4.02 1.24 5.77
N THR A 56 -3.28 0.13 5.61
CA THR A 56 -1.93 0.00 6.19
C THR A 56 -0.97 1.04 5.61
N ALA A 57 -0.99 1.24 4.29
CA ALA A 57 -0.17 2.23 3.61
C ALA A 57 -0.57 3.66 3.99
N PHE A 58 -1.87 3.93 4.12
CA PHE A 58 -2.37 5.23 4.57
C PHE A 58 -1.86 5.57 5.98
N VAL A 59 -2.07 4.68 6.96
CA VAL A 59 -1.59 4.89 8.33
C VAL A 59 -0.07 5.02 8.34
N GLY A 60 0.65 4.16 7.61
CA GLY A 60 2.11 4.23 7.46
C GLY A 60 2.61 5.59 6.93
N TYR A 61 1.88 6.21 6.00
CA TYR A 61 2.22 7.52 5.45
C TYR A 61 2.07 8.67 6.46
N VAL A 62 1.23 8.49 7.49
CA VAL A 62 1.02 9.50 8.53
C VAL A 62 2.18 9.53 9.55
N LEU A 63 2.85 8.39 9.79
CA LEU A 63 3.87 8.24 10.84
C LEU A 63 5.05 9.25 10.77
N PRO A 64 5.62 9.60 9.60
CA PRO A 64 6.71 10.58 9.53
C PRO A 64 6.30 12.00 9.91
N TRP A 65 4.99 12.28 10.04
CA TRP A 65 4.42 13.54 10.50
C TRP A 65 4.92 14.79 9.73
N GLY A 66 5.06 14.67 8.41
CA GLY A 66 5.38 15.80 7.53
C GLY A 66 4.16 16.64 7.16
N GLN A 67 4.36 17.74 6.43
CA GLN A 67 3.28 18.61 5.94
C GLN A 67 2.24 17.85 5.12
N MET A 68 2.68 17.09 4.12
CA MET A 68 1.76 16.28 3.29
C MET A 68 1.08 15.16 4.10
N SER A 69 1.79 14.53 5.03
CA SER A 69 1.22 13.50 5.92
C SER A 69 0.08 14.07 6.77
N PHE A 70 0.27 15.25 7.37
CA PHE A 70 -0.70 15.90 8.24
C PHE A 70 -1.95 16.36 7.49
N TRP A 71 -1.76 17.10 6.39
CA TRP A 71 -2.88 17.59 5.58
C TRP A 71 -3.60 16.45 4.87
N GLY A 72 -2.85 15.46 4.37
CA GLY A 72 -3.41 14.26 3.76
C GLY A 72 -4.31 13.49 4.75
N ALA A 73 -3.87 13.29 5.99
CA ALA A 73 -4.69 12.66 7.01
C ALA A 73 -5.97 13.47 7.27
N THR A 74 -5.83 14.78 7.46
CA THR A 74 -6.96 15.67 7.76
C THR A 74 -8.02 15.67 6.66
N VAL A 75 -7.62 15.69 5.39
CA VAL A 75 -8.55 15.71 4.25
C VAL A 75 -9.19 14.34 4.01
N ILE A 76 -8.46 13.24 4.25
CA ILE A 76 -8.99 11.89 3.99
C ILE A 76 -9.98 11.44 5.07
N THR A 77 -9.81 11.87 6.33
CA THR A 77 -10.64 11.42 7.45
C THR A 77 -11.79 12.36 7.83
N ASN A 78 -11.88 13.55 7.22
CA ASN A 78 -12.91 14.55 7.50
C ASN A 78 -13.94 14.57 6.37
#